data_AF-A0A2N1UPA1-F1
#
_entry.id   AF-A0A2N1UPA1-F1
#
_cell.length_a   1.000
_cell.length_b   1.000
_cell.length_c   1.000
_cell.angle_alpha   90.00
_cell.angle_beta   90.00
_cell.angle_gamma   90.00
#
_symmetry.space_group_name_H-M   'P 1'
#
loop_
_entity.id
_entity.type
_entity.pdbx_description
1 polymer ?
#
loop_
_entity_poly.entity_id
_entity_poly.type
_entity_poly.pdbx_seq_one_letter_code
_entity_poly.pdbx_strand_id
1 'polypeptide(L)'
;MQRIKTTMLFSILILLIIIQAGLIFCYQSSFKDASKGLHLSTAQKNNIAPSNMPTHYSYFSKKEFFDEAYEQAIGQIKSADSKIYGGIIPHHLIVKDKIAAFFEGIKQNNYETIILIGPNHFRQGKSDIILSQAQWKTPYGIIEPDLNLIEKLKQIAGINIEEEPFIAEHSISGLVGFIKKSFPDSQIVPIILKNKTSSEKSTQLAKAIYENVDPEKILVLSSVDFSHYQPTAVANFHDQKSNSVISNFDFDKIYNLEIDSPSSIYVLLKYLEKIKAKNSELIFSTNSGTLIQKTDEPTTSHNFFYFKKHEVKKESLINFLFFGDLMLDRNVGQKIKQHGLDYFFSKLAGEENRFFQGIDIISANLEGATTNNGAHYNPKMAYDFAFNPEIIKALKKYHFNFFNLANNHFSDQGEKGITETTQNLDKLKLNYSGCRDGMIDEKCASKIIEIDNRKIGLIGLSMVYSELDKKKLDDIFKKIKNKTDLIIVNIHWGTEYSHKFSKTQQEIAYQLIDAGADIVIGHHPHVVQGMEIYRNKPIFYSLGNFIFDQYFSKDTQEGLAVGVNVIQSKEQNKLEFYLFPFKSIASQVKLMDNKEKNKFLENFINWSNIDEKIIEQIKSNKIEFNY
;
A
#
# COMPACT_ATOMS: atom_id res chain seq x y z
N MET A 1 -18.56 -33.41 -27.75
CA MET A 1 -17.96 -32.27 -28.47
C MET A 1 -18.81 -30.98 -28.37
N GLN A 2 -19.39 -30.69 -27.19
CA GLN A 2 -20.31 -29.55 -26.99
C GLN A 2 -20.05 -28.79 -25.66
N ARG A 3 -18.92 -29.07 -24.98
CA ARG A 3 -18.50 -28.44 -23.70
C ARG A 3 -17.42 -27.36 -23.83
N ILE A 4 -16.98 -27.06 -25.07
CA ILE A 4 -15.90 -26.08 -25.35
C ILE A 4 -16.47 -24.69 -25.73
N LYS A 5 -17.78 -24.55 -25.99
CA LYS A 5 -18.39 -23.27 -26.39
C LYS A 5 -18.81 -22.36 -25.21
N THR A 6 -18.96 -22.88 -23.98
CA THR A 6 -19.39 -22.09 -22.81
C THR A 6 -18.25 -21.28 -22.18
N THR A 7 -17.01 -21.77 -22.25
CA THR A 7 -15.80 -21.06 -21.79
C THR A 7 -15.46 -19.85 -22.65
N MET A 8 -15.84 -19.87 -23.93
CA MET A 8 -15.62 -18.76 -24.85
C MET A 8 -16.60 -17.58 -24.58
N LEU A 9 -17.83 -17.84 -24.14
CA LEU A 9 -18.81 -16.78 -23.81
C LEU A 9 -18.54 -16.09 -22.46
N PHE A 10 -18.01 -16.80 -21.46
CA PHE A 10 -17.66 -16.17 -20.18
C PHE A 10 -16.43 -15.24 -20.30
N SER A 11 -15.52 -15.57 -21.22
CA SER A 11 -14.39 -14.72 -21.60
C SER A 11 -14.86 -13.44 -22.34
N ILE A 12 -15.97 -13.52 -23.09
CA ILE A 12 -16.61 -12.36 -23.73
C ILE A 12 -17.26 -11.41 -22.70
N LEU A 13 -17.72 -11.90 -21.55
CA LEU A 13 -18.26 -11.06 -20.45
C LEU A 13 -17.16 -10.30 -19.68
N ILE A 14 -15.98 -10.90 -19.56
CA ILE A 14 -14.78 -10.24 -19.01
C ILE A 14 -14.25 -9.17 -20.00
N LEU A 15 -14.41 -9.39 -21.31
CA LEU A 15 -14.15 -8.36 -22.32
C LEU A 15 -15.14 -7.19 -22.21
N LEU A 16 -16.40 -7.43 -21.83
CA LEU A 16 -17.46 -6.41 -21.72
C LEU A 16 -17.29 -5.40 -20.57
N ILE A 17 -16.60 -5.77 -19.47
CA ILE A 17 -16.37 -4.85 -18.33
C ILE A 17 -15.07 -4.05 -18.50
N ILE A 18 -14.03 -4.66 -19.09
CA ILE A 18 -12.79 -3.96 -19.46
C ILE A 18 -13.06 -2.91 -20.57
N ILE A 19 -14.08 -3.11 -21.41
CA ILE A 19 -14.55 -2.15 -22.42
C ILE A 19 -15.33 -0.96 -21.80
N GLN A 20 -15.94 -1.11 -20.61
CA GLN A 20 -16.58 0.02 -19.90
C GLN A 20 -15.57 1.01 -19.31
N ALA A 21 -14.36 0.55 -18.99
CA ALA A 21 -13.24 1.41 -18.63
C ALA A 21 -12.56 2.09 -19.85
N GLY A 22 -12.83 1.61 -21.09
CA GLY A 22 -12.17 2.10 -22.31
C GLY A 22 -12.97 3.09 -23.18
N LEU A 23 -14.30 3.19 -23.06
CA LEU A 23 -15.15 3.89 -24.04
C LEU A 23 -15.83 5.20 -23.59
N ILE A 24 -15.71 5.62 -22.32
CA ILE A 24 -16.11 6.99 -21.93
C ILE A 24 -15.04 8.02 -22.38
N PHE A 25 -13.89 7.56 -22.86
CA PHE A 25 -12.85 8.39 -23.48
C PHE A 25 -13.22 8.91 -24.90
N CYS A 26 -14.42 8.65 -25.43
CA CYS A 26 -14.83 9.01 -26.80
C CYS A 26 -16.18 9.76 -26.96
N TYR A 27 -16.81 10.27 -25.89
CA TYR A 27 -18.00 11.14 -26.04
C TYR A 27 -17.66 12.65 -26.03
N GLN A 28 -16.45 13.00 -26.46
CA GLN A 28 -16.05 14.35 -26.90
C GLN A 28 -16.24 14.49 -28.42
N SER A 29 -17.47 14.45 -28.93
CA SER A 29 -17.76 14.98 -30.29
C SER A 29 -19.26 15.15 -30.58
N SER A 30 -20.03 15.77 -29.68
CA SER A 30 -21.29 16.43 -30.10
C SER A 30 -21.82 17.30 -28.96
N PHE A 31 -21.35 18.54 -28.86
CA PHE A 31 -22.07 19.70 -28.31
C PHE A 31 -21.20 20.95 -28.54
N LYS A 32 -20.91 21.22 -29.82
CA LYS A 32 -20.53 22.56 -30.30
C LYS A 32 -21.75 23.09 -31.03
N ASP A 33 -22.60 23.82 -30.31
CA ASP A 33 -23.45 24.93 -30.80
C ASP A 33 -24.63 25.15 -29.85
N ALA A 34 -24.38 25.87 -28.76
CA ALA A 34 -25.39 26.65 -28.05
C ALA A 34 -24.72 27.65 -27.09
N SER A 35 -23.81 28.48 -27.58
CA SER A 35 -23.26 29.61 -26.81
C SER A 35 -23.50 30.92 -27.55
N LYS A 36 -24.70 31.48 -27.40
CA LYS A 36 -24.93 32.91 -27.64
C LYS A 36 -25.84 33.50 -26.56
N GLY A 37 -25.22 34.33 -25.73
CA GLY A 37 -25.86 35.45 -25.04
C GLY A 37 -26.47 35.13 -23.69
N LEU A 38 -25.78 35.50 -22.61
CA LEU A 38 -26.34 36.43 -21.64
C LEU A 38 -25.20 36.99 -20.77
N HIS A 39 -25.03 38.32 -20.79
CA HIS A 39 -24.28 39.04 -19.78
C HIS A 39 -25.01 38.89 -18.44
N LEU A 40 -24.29 38.54 -17.38
CA LEU A 40 -24.79 38.65 -16.00
C LEU A 40 -23.87 39.52 -15.17
N SER A 41 -24.48 40.61 -14.71
CA SER A 41 -23.97 41.58 -13.76
C SER A 41 -23.93 41.01 -12.33
N THR A 42 -23.12 41.69 -11.54
CA THR A 42 -22.80 41.56 -10.12
C THR A 42 -23.92 41.13 -9.16
N ALA A 43 -23.55 40.18 -8.30
CA ALA A 43 -23.88 40.02 -6.88
C ALA A 43 -25.31 40.39 -6.40
N GLN A 44 -26.17 39.38 -6.28
CA GLN A 44 -27.30 39.37 -5.36
C GLN A 44 -27.37 38.02 -4.64
N LYS A 45 -27.81 38.04 -3.36
CA LYS A 45 -28.07 36.86 -2.53
C LYS A 45 -29.00 35.90 -3.28
N ASN A 46 -28.47 34.78 -3.76
CA ASN A 46 -29.27 33.76 -4.44
C ASN A 46 -29.97 32.86 -3.42
N ASN A 47 -31.20 33.19 -3.08
CA ASN A 47 -32.19 32.16 -2.73
C ASN A 47 -32.52 31.43 -4.03
N ILE A 48 -31.89 30.27 -4.28
CA ILE A 48 -32.26 29.43 -5.43
C ILE A 48 -33.68 28.91 -5.17
N ALA A 49 -34.63 29.28 -6.03
CA ALA A 49 -35.98 28.73 -5.95
C ALA A 49 -35.93 27.22 -6.22
N PRO A 50 -36.69 26.38 -5.48
CA PRO A 50 -36.66 24.91 -5.62
C PRO A 50 -36.86 24.40 -7.06
N SER A 51 -37.56 25.15 -7.91
CA SER A 51 -37.80 24.81 -9.32
C SER A 51 -36.57 24.90 -10.25
N ASN A 52 -35.48 25.54 -9.80
CA ASN A 52 -34.26 25.77 -10.60
C ASN A 52 -33.02 25.06 -10.03
N MET A 53 -33.16 24.19 -9.03
CA MET A 53 -32.03 23.45 -8.49
C MET A 53 -31.53 22.36 -9.46
N PRO A 54 -30.20 22.27 -9.72
CA PRO A 54 -29.64 21.19 -10.51
C PRO A 54 -29.98 19.85 -9.86
N THR A 55 -30.13 18.81 -10.68
CA THR A 55 -30.54 17.47 -10.21
C THR A 55 -29.53 16.43 -10.66
N HIS A 56 -28.94 15.72 -9.71
CA HIS A 56 -28.14 14.52 -9.95
C HIS A 56 -28.95 13.27 -9.63
N TYR A 57 -28.44 12.11 -10.03
CA TYR A 57 -29.13 10.83 -9.90
C TYR A 57 -28.25 9.84 -9.13
N SER A 58 -28.88 9.06 -8.28
CA SER A 58 -28.26 7.85 -7.73
C SER A 58 -27.75 6.97 -8.87
N TYR A 59 -26.53 6.45 -8.73
CA TYR A 59 -25.88 5.62 -9.74
C TYR A 59 -26.74 4.41 -10.12
N PHE A 60 -27.36 3.78 -9.11
CA PHE A 60 -28.42 2.79 -9.30
C PHE A 60 -29.80 3.41 -9.03
N SER A 61 -30.74 3.17 -9.95
CA SER A 61 -32.11 3.71 -9.90
C SER A 61 -33.18 2.67 -9.57
N LYS A 62 -32.80 1.38 -9.45
CA LYS A 62 -33.72 0.29 -9.11
C LYS A 62 -33.81 0.11 -7.60
N LYS A 63 -35.02 0.14 -7.05
CA LYS A 63 -35.28 -0.03 -5.61
C LYS A 63 -34.88 -1.43 -5.13
N GLU A 64 -35.07 -2.44 -5.97
CA GLU A 64 -34.76 -3.84 -5.69
C GLU A 64 -33.28 -4.06 -5.36
N PHE A 65 -32.38 -3.31 -6.02
CA PHE A 65 -30.94 -3.39 -5.77
C PHE A 65 -30.59 -3.08 -4.31
N PHE A 66 -31.19 -2.01 -3.77
CA PHE A 66 -30.98 -1.58 -2.39
C PHE A 66 -31.81 -2.40 -1.40
N ASP A 67 -33.01 -2.85 -1.76
CA ASP A 67 -33.80 -3.73 -0.90
C ASP A 67 -33.07 -5.06 -0.67
N GLU A 68 -32.56 -5.69 -1.72
CA GLU A 68 -31.75 -6.92 -1.63
C GLU A 68 -30.47 -6.72 -0.79
N ALA A 69 -29.79 -5.58 -0.94
CA ALA A 69 -28.59 -5.28 -0.17
C ALA A 69 -28.87 -5.21 1.34
N TYR A 70 -29.98 -4.59 1.74
CA TYR A 70 -30.38 -4.50 3.15
C TYR A 70 -30.92 -5.82 3.69
N GLU A 71 -31.59 -6.63 2.86
CA GLU A 71 -31.97 -7.99 3.25
C GLU A 71 -30.72 -8.85 3.55
N GLN A 72 -29.68 -8.75 2.72
CA GLN A 72 -28.40 -9.43 2.92
C GLN A 72 -27.62 -8.90 4.12
N ALA A 73 -27.80 -7.64 4.50
CA ALA A 73 -27.14 -7.01 5.64
C ALA A 73 -27.63 -7.52 7.01
N ILE A 74 -28.80 -8.16 7.07
CA ILE A 74 -29.40 -8.61 8.32
C ILE A 74 -28.44 -9.54 9.07
N GLY A 75 -28.12 -9.18 10.32
CA GLY A 75 -27.25 -9.97 11.18
C GLY A 75 -25.76 -9.86 10.89
N GLN A 76 -25.34 -9.11 9.86
CA GLN A 76 -23.91 -8.90 9.59
C GLN A 76 -23.23 -7.98 10.61
N ILE A 77 -23.99 -7.07 11.25
CA ILE A 77 -23.48 -6.15 12.26
C ILE A 77 -24.52 -5.92 13.36
N LYS A 78 -24.04 -5.60 14.56
CA LYS A 78 -24.89 -5.10 15.65
C LYS A 78 -25.02 -3.57 15.53
N SER A 79 -26.11 -3.03 16.06
CA SER A 79 -26.21 -1.57 16.19
C SER A 79 -25.06 -1.04 17.06
N ALA A 80 -24.51 0.11 16.65
CA ALA A 80 -23.44 0.77 17.36
C ALA A 80 -23.85 1.07 18.81
N ASP A 81 -22.92 0.83 19.74
CA ASP A 81 -23.12 1.01 21.18
C ASP A 81 -23.18 2.48 21.62
N SER A 82 -22.78 3.37 20.73
CA SER A 82 -22.67 4.81 20.97
C SER A 82 -22.77 5.57 19.65
N LYS A 83 -22.91 6.90 19.73
CA LYS A 83 -23.00 7.75 18.55
C LYS A 83 -21.72 7.66 17.71
N ILE A 84 -21.89 7.42 16.42
CA ILE A 84 -20.82 7.50 15.42
C ILE A 84 -20.74 8.94 14.92
N TYR A 85 -19.54 9.52 14.85
CA TYR A 85 -19.33 10.90 14.42
C TYR A 85 -18.77 10.99 13.00
N GLY A 86 -18.22 9.88 12.50
CA GLY A 86 -17.80 9.75 11.13
C GLY A 86 -17.46 8.32 10.77
N GLY A 87 -17.20 8.10 9.50
CA GLY A 87 -16.87 6.77 9.00
C GLY A 87 -16.17 6.76 7.66
N ILE A 88 -15.51 5.66 7.38
CA ILE A 88 -14.95 5.36 6.06
C ILE A 88 -15.81 4.26 5.45
N ILE A 89 -16.26 4.49 4.23
CA ILE A 89 -17.15 3.59 3.51
C ILE A 89 -16.67 3.44 2.06
N PRO A 90 -16.48 2.21 1.56
CA PRO A 90 -16.18 1.95 0.16
C PRO A 90 -17.35 2.32 -0.78
N HIS A 91 -17.05 2.68 -2.02
CA HIS A 91 -18.04 2.97 -3.07
C HIS A 91 -18.09 1.90 -4.18
N HIS A 92 -17.23 0.90 -4.13
CA HIS A 92 -17.39 -0.30 -4.94
C HIS A 92 -18.59 -1.15 -4.50
N LEU A 93 -19.60 -1.22 -5.37
CA LEU A 93 -20.90 -1.81 -5.05
C LEU A 93 -20.94 -3.35 -5.05
N ILE A 94 -19.80 -4.02 -5.25
CA ILE A 94 -19.66 -5.46 -4.99
C ILE A 94 -19.86 -5.80 -3.51
N VAL A 95 -19.63 -4.84 -2.61
CA VAL A 95 -19.88 -4.95 -1.16
C VAL A 95 -21.16 -4.24 -0.74
N LYS A 96 -22.19 -4.18 -1.62
CA LYS A 96 -23.48 -3.51 -1.34
C LYS A 96 -24.12 -3.98 -0.02
N ASP A 97 -23.96 -5.25 0.33
CA ASP A 97 -24.45 -5.86 1.57
C ASP A 97 -23.77 -5.25 2.80
N LYS A 98 -22.45 -5.03 2.74
CA LYS A 98 -21.67 -4.41 3.83
C LYS A 98 -21.89 -2.90 3.91
N ILE A 99 -22.12 -2.24 2.77
CA ILE A 99 -22.56 -0.84 2.73
C ILE A 99 -23.92 -0.70 3.43
N ALA A 100 -24.88 -1.56 3.10
CA ALA A 100 -26.17 -1.59 3.80
C ALA A 100 -26.00 -1.91 5.29
N ALA A 101 -25.17 -2.89 5.64
CA ALA A 101 -24.88 -3.24 7.03
C ALA A 101 -24.26 -2.06 7.80
N PHE A 102 -23.31 -1.33 7.19
CA PHE A 102 -22.72 -0.13 7.76
C PHE A 102 -23.81 0.88 8.16
N PHE A 103 -24.80 1.13 7.30
CA PHE A 103 -25.86 2.07 7.63
C PHE A 103 -26.86 1.50 8.65
N GLU A 104 -27.21 0.21 8.57
CA GLU A 104 -28.04 -0.47 9.56
C GLU A 104 -27.44 -0.42 10.98
N GLY A 105 -26.11 -0.51 11.07
CA GLY A 105 -25.38 -0.39 12.33
C GLY A 105 -25.56 0.98 13.01
N ILE A 106 -25.76 2.05 12.23
CA ILE A 106 -25.84 3.43 12.74
C ILE A 106 -27.23 4.07 12.62
N LYS A 107 -28.24 3.35 12.12
CA LYS A 107 -29.59 3.90 11.88
C LYS A 107 -30.29 4.47 13.12
N GLN A 108 -29.87 4.05 14.31
CA GLN A 108 -30.42 4.57 15.58
C GLN A 108 -29.86 5.96 15.92
N ASN A 109 -28.77 6.38 15.27
CA ASN A 109 -28.22 7.71 15.43
C ASN A 109 -29.02 8.68 14.57
N ASN A 110 -29.38 9.84 15.13
CA ASN A 110 -30.07 10.88 14.39
C ASN A 110 -29.06 11.85 13.76
N TYR A 111 -29.16 12.05 12.44
CA TYR A 111 -28.33 13.00 11.69
C TYR A 111 -29.23 13.90 10.84
N GLU A 112 -29.07 15.21 11.01
CA GLU A 112 -29.74 16.24 10.21
C GLU A 112 -29.03 16.42 8.86
N THR A 113 -27.69 16.34 8.83
CA THR A 113 -26.89 16.50 7.61
C THR A 113 -25.79 15.42 7.52
N ILE A 114 -25.64 14.82 6.34
CA ILE A 114 -24.53 13.92 6.03
C ILE A 114 -23.57 14.63 5.07
N ILE A 115 -22.31 14.78 5.50
CA ILE A 115 -21.23 15.26 4.64
C ILE A 115 -20.58 14.04 4.01
N LEU A 116 -20.66 13.91 2.69
CA LEU A 116 -20.08 12.79 1.95
C LEU A 116 -18.90 13.28 1.12
N ILE A 117 -17.71 12.80 1.47
CA ILE A 117 -16.44 13.25 0.92
C ILE A 117 -15.84 12.12 0.08
N GLY A 118 -15.67 12.32 -1.21
CA GLY A 118 -15.13 11.31 -2.12
C GLY A 118 -13.97 11.80 -2.99
N PRO A 119 -13.27 10.88 -3.66
CA PRO A 119 -12.38 11.22 -4.76
C PRO A 119 -13.12 11.86 -5.94
N ASN A 120 -12.36 12.64 -6.71
CA ASN A 120 -12.68 13.05 -8.07
C ASN A 120 -11.86 12.18 -9.04
N HIS A 121 -12.41 11.02 -9.41
CA HIS A 121 -11.73 10.02 -10.24
C HIS A 121 -11.35 10.57 -11.61
N PHE A 122 -12.22 11.41 -12.18
CA PHE A 122 -12.07 11.95 -13.53
C PHE A 122 -11.22 13.23 -13.58
N ARG A 123 -10.77 13.73 -12.41
CA ARG A 123 -10.00 14.97 -12.25
C ARG A 123 -10.64 16.18 -12.92
N GLN A 124 -11.97 16.19 -13.00
CA GLN A 124 -12.77 17.24 -13.65
C GLN A 124 -12.92 18.47 -12.75
N GLY A 125 -13.42 19.56 -13.34
CA GLY A 125 -13.63 20.85 -12.65
C GLY A 125 -12.35 21.68 -12.51
N LYS A 126 -12.53 22.94 -12.12
CA LYS A 126 -11.45 23.94 -12.02
C LYS A 126 -10.72 23.88 -10.69
N SER A 127 -11.41 23.46 -9.64
CA SER A 127 -10.92 23.52 -8.26
C SER A 127 -10.38 22.17 -7.79
N ASP A 128 -9.57 22.16 -6.73
CA ASP A 128 -9.09 20.91 -6.12
C ASP A 128 -10.15 20.30 -5.20
N ILE A 129 -10.96 21.15 -4.57
CA ILE A 129 -12.08 20.78 -3.72
C ILE A 129 -13.35 21.33 -4.36
N ILE A 130 -14.30 20.45 -4.63
CA ILE A 130 -15.52 20.78 -5.37
C ILE A 130 -16.74 20.36 -4.56
N LEU A 131 -17.71 21.26 -4.44
CA LEU A 131 -19.01 21.05 -3.80
C LEU A 131 -20.11 20.92 -4.86
N SER A 132 -21.21 20.27 -4.50
CA SER A 132 -22.45 20.29 -5.28
C SER A 132 -23.58 20.88 -4.43
N GLN A 133 -24.41 21.72 -5.05
CA GLN A 133 -25.66 22.24 -4.50
C GLN A 133 -26.89 21.58 -5.15
N ALA A 134 -26.69 20.48 -5.89
CA ALA A 134 -27.77 19.76 -6.53
C ALA A 134 -28.55 18.88 -5.55
N GLN A 135 -29.83 18.73 -5.83
CA GLN A 135 -30.64 17.67 -5.24
C GLN A 135 -30.30 16.33 -5.89
N TRP A 136 -30.37 15.24 -5.12
CA TRP A 136 -30.09 13.90 -5.64
C TRP A 136 -31.35 13.06 -5.65
N LYS A 137 -31.76 12.62 -6.86
CA LYS A 137 -32.89 11.73 -7.03
C LYS A 137 -32.48 10.28 -6.81
N THR A 138 -33.13 9.61 -5.86
CA THR A 138 -32.89 8.20 -5.52
C THR A 138 -34.18 7.37 -5.66
N PRO A 139 -34.11 6.03 -5.60
CA PRO A 139 -35.31 5.17 -5.61
C PRO A 139 -36.24 5.39 -4.40
N TYR A 140 -35.75 6.02 -3.33
CA TYR A 140 -36.49 6.29 -2.09
C TYR A 140 -36.89 7.76 -1.96
N GLY A 141 -36.81 8.53 -3.05
CA GLY A 141 -37.12 9.96 -3.08
C GLY A 141 -35.87 10.83 -3.21
N ILE A 142 -36.06 12.13 -3.00
CA ILE A 142 -35.01 13.14 -3.17
C ILE A 142 -34.26 13.31 -1.84
N ILE A 143 -32.93 13.40 -1.90
CA ILE A 143 -32.12 13.93 -0.80
C ILE A 143 -31.72 15.36 -1.13
N GLU A 144 -32.08 16.28 -0.23
CA GLU A 144 -31.90 17.71 -0.41
C GLU A 144 -30.49 18.15 0.03
N PRO A 145 -29.87 19.10 -0.66
CA PRO A 145 -28.58 19.65 -0.24
C PRO A 145 -28.75 20.56 0.97
N ASP A 146 -27.78 20.53 1.91
CA ASP A 146 -27.67 21.54 2.97
C ASP A 146 -27.04 22.82 2.40
N LEU A 147 -27.87 23.64 1.74
CA LEU A 147 -27.43 24.86 1.07
C LEU A 147 -26.75 25.86 2.02
N ASN A 148 -27.15 25.89 3.29
CA ASN A 148 -26.57 26.79 4.28
C ASN A 148 -25.11 26.40 4.57
N LEU A 149 -24.85 25.11 4.82
CA LEU A 149 -23.50 24.62 5.04
C LEU A 149 -22.64 24.72 3.77
N ILE A 150 -23.20 24.39 2.59
CA ILE A 150 -22.51 24.52 1.30
C ILE A 150 -22.04 25.97 1.06
N GLU A 151 -22.91 26.95 1.26
CA GLU A 151 -22.55 28.36 1.05
C GLU A 151 -21.50 28.87 2.05
N LYS A 152 -21.51 28.35 3.29
CA LYS A 152 -20.45 28.63 4.27
C LYS A 152 -19.10 28.05 3.85
N LEU A 153 -19.08 26.78 3.40
CA LEU A 153 -17.85 26.12 2.97
C LEU A 153 -17.26 26.75 1.69
N LYS A 154 -18.11 27.18 0.76
CA LYS A 154 -17.70 27.88 -0.47
C LYS A 154 -16.96 29.20 -0.21
N GLN A 155 -17.14 29.84 0.96
CA GLN A 155 -16.38 31.07 1.28
C GLN A 155 -14.88 30.83 1.48
N ILE A 156 -14.46 29.57 1.58
CA ILE A 156 -13.05 29.19 1.74
C ILE A 156 -12.37 29.26 0.38
N ALA A 157 -11.24 29.97 0.34
CA ALA A 157 -10.44 30.11 -0.88
C ALA A 157 -10.06 28.73 -1.45
N GLY A 158 -10.36 28.51 -2.73
CA GLY A 158 -10.02 27.28 -3.44
C GLY A 158 -11.09 26.19 -3.41
N ILE A 159 -12.26 26.45 -2.82
CA ILE A 159 -13.44 25.60 -2.89
C ILE A 159 -14.48 26.26 -3.80
N ASN A 160 -14.97 25.53 -4.80
CA ASN A 160 -16.05 26.02 -5.66
C ASN A 160 -17.20 25.03 -5.75
N ILE A 161 -18.37 25.55 -6.09
CA ILE A 161 -19.52 24.74 -6.50
C ILE A 161 -19.40 24.50 -8.00
N GLU A 162 -19.31 23.24 -8.41
CA GLU A 162 -19.26 22.85 -9.82
C GLU A 162 -20.06 21.55 -9.98
N GLU A 163 -21.11 21.56 -10.81
CA GLU A 163 -22.03 20.42 -10.93
C GLU A 163 -21.60 19.37 -11.96
N GLU A 164 -20.98 19.79 -13.06
CA GLU A 164 -20.54 18.85 -14.11
C GLU A 164 -19.65 17.72 -13.59
N PRO A 165 -18.66 17.97 -12.70
CA PRO A 165 -17.83 16.90 -12.15
C PRO A 165 -18.60 15.78 -11.46
N PHE A 166 -19.77 16.08 -10.88
CA PHE A 166 -20.59 15.08 -10.16
C PHE A 166 -21.41 14.17 -11.07
N ILE A 167 -21.58 14.53 -12.36
CA ILE A 167 -22.40 13.76 -13.30
C ILE A 167 -21.78 12.37 -13.56
N ALA A 168 -20.45 12.31 -13.72
CA ALA A 168 -19.73 11.07 -13.96
C ALA A 168 -19.22 10.42 -12.66
N GLU A 169 -19.12 11.18 -11.57
CA GLU A 169 -18.50 10.74 -10.33
C GLU A 169 -19.38 9.73 -9.57
N HIS A 170 -18.79 8.59 -9.22
CA HIS A 170 -19.50 7.46 -8.62
C HIS A 170 -19.24 7.28 -7.13
N SER A 171 -18.21 7.92 -6.57
CA SER A 171 -17.95 7.91 -5.13
C SER A 171 -19.09 8.52 -4.30
N ILE A 172 -19.81 9.48 -4.88
CA ILE A 172 -21.00 10.09 -4.26
C ILE A 172 -22.26 9.38 -4.72
N SER A 173 -22.47 9.29 -6.04
CA SER A 173 -23.71 8.79 -6.63
C SER A 173 -24.02 7.33 -6.29
N GLY A 174 -23.00 6.51 -5.98
CA GLY A 174 -23.17 5.13 -5.52
C GLY A 174 -23.79 4.99 -4.12
N LEU A 175 -23.63 6.01 -3.26
CA LEU A 175 -23.99 5.93 -1.83
C LEU A 175 -25.26 6.69 -1.46
N VAL A 176 -25.68 7.70 -2.24
CA VAL A 176 -26.87 8.52 -1.93
C VAL A 176 -28.16 7.71 -1.78
N GLY A 177 -28.31 6.60 -2.51
CA GLY A 177 -29.47 5.71 -2.37
C GLY A 177 -29.49 4.97 -1.03
N PHE A 178 -28.33 4.55 -0.52
CA PHE A 178 -28.22 3.94 0.81
C PHE A 178 -28.49 4.97 1.91
N ILE A 179 -27.95 6.19 1.76
CA ILE A 179 -28.20 7.30 2.67
C ILE A 179 -29.69 7.60 2.76
N LYS A 180 -30.37 7.83 1.63
CA LYS A 180 -31.79 8.19 1.63
C LYS A 180 -32.66 7.09 2.24
N LYS A 181 -32.31 5.82 2.07
CA LYS A 181 -33.01 4.70 2.69
C LYS A 181 -32.85 4.67 4.22
N SER A 182 -31.64 4.91 4.72
CA SER A 182 -31.37 4.82 6.17
C SER A 182 -31.70 6.10 6.95
N PHE A 183 -31.55 7.26 6.32
CA PHE A 183 -31.74 8.57 6.93
C PHE A 183 -32.65 9.43 6.03
N PRO A 184 -33.96 9.11 5.96
CA PRO A 184 -34.86 9.69 4.97
C PRO A 184 -35.03 11.20 5.09
N ASP A 185 -34.85 11.77 6.28
CA ASP A 185 -35.02 13.20 6.54
C ASP A 185 -33.71 13.99 6.53
N SER A 186 -32.56 13.33 6.35
CA SER A 186 -31.25 13.98 6.33
C SER A 186 -31.00 14.76 5.04
N GLN A 187 -30.31 15.89 5.17
CA GLN A 187 -29.73 16.63 4.05
C GLN A 187 -28.33 16.10 3.71
N ILE A 188 -27.79 16.48 2.55
CA ILE A 188 -26.43 16.10 2.12
C ILE A 188 -25.53 17.29 1.81
N VAL A 189 -24.24 17.16 2.08
CA VAL A 189 -23.18 18.00 1.52
C VAL A 189 -22.20 17.12 0.74
N PRO A 190 -22.33 17.02 -0.58
CA PRO A 190 -21.41 16.28 -1.43
C PRO A 190 -20.11 17.07 -1.66
N ILE A 191 -18.97 16.44 -1.40
CA ILE A 191 -17.64 17.02 -1.61
C ILE A 191 -16.80 16.02 -2.40
N ILE A 192 -16.15 16.45 -3.47
CA ILE A 192 -15.16 15.64 -4.19
C ILE A 192 -13.79 16.32 -4.21
N LEU A 193 -12.74 15.54 -4.01
CA LEU A 193 -11.36 16.02 -3.95
C LEU A 193 -10.52 15.42 -5.07
N LYS A 194 -9.76 16.26 -5.75
CA LYS A 194 -8.73 15.76 -6.68
C LYS A 194 -7.63 15.04 -5.91
N ASN A 195 -7.05 14.01 -6.53
CA ASN A 195 -5.99 13.19 -5.92
C ASN A 195 -4.80 14.03 -5.41
N LYS A 196 -4.44 15.13 -6.10
CA LYS A 196 -3.33 16.02 -5.72
C LYS A 196 -3.67 17.09 -4.68
N THR A 197 -4.84 17.02 -4.03
CA THR A 197 -5.23 18.02 -3.02
C THR A 197 -4.29 17.97 -1.82
N SER A 198 -3.58 19.07 -1.55
CA SER A 198 -2.54 19.10 -0.52
C SER A 198 -3.09 19.02 0.91
N SER A 199 -2.25 18.61 1.86
CA SER A 199 -2.62 18.50 3.27
C SER A 199 -3.05 19.84 3.88
N GLU A 200 -2.50 20.96 3.39
CA GLU A 200 -2.90 22.30 3.83
C GLU A 200 -4.34 22.61 3.43
N LYS A 201 -4.72 22.36 2.16
CA LYS A 201 -6.09 22.55 1.69
C LYS A 201 -7.06 21.61 2.39
N SER A 202 -6.67 20.34 2.58
CA SER A 202 -7.45 19.35 3.34
C SER A 202 -7.65 19.79 4.80
N THR A 203 -6.63 20.37 5.43
CA THR A 203 -6.72 20.93 6.79
C THR A 203 -7.68 22.12 6.85
N GLN A 204 -7.64 23.01 5.85
CA GLN A 204 -8.56 24.15 5.77
C GLN A 204 -10.01 23.71 5.64
N LEU A 205 -10.29 22.73 4.77
CA LEU A 205 -11.62 22.15 4.64
C LEU A 205 -12.10 21.52 5.95
N ALA A 206 -11.29 20.66 6.58
CA ALA A 206 -11.63 20.01 7.85
C ALA A 206 -11.92 21.03 8.96
N LYS A 207 -11.11 22.09 9.05
CA LYS A 207 -11.31 23.20 9.99
C LYS A 207 -12.65 23.88 9.75
N ALA A 208 -12.98 24.19 8.51
CA ALA A 208 -14.20 24.91 8.22
C ALA A 208 -15.46 24.05 8.38
N ILE A 209 -15.39 22.74 8.11
CA ILE A 209 -16.46 21.81 8.50
C ILE A 209 -16.67 21.92 10.01
N TYR A 210 -15.59 21.78 10.81
CA TYR A 210 -15.66 21.88 12.27
C TYR A 210 -16.27 23.20 12.78
N GLU A 211 -15.92 24.34 12.18
CA GLU A 211 -16.41 25.66 12.61
C GLU A 211 -17.88 25.95 12.25
N ASN A 212 -18.47 25.18 11.34
CA ASN A 212 -19.79 25.47 10.77
C ASN A 212 -20.87 24.43 11.05
N VAL A 213 -20.55 23.36 11.79
CA VAL A 213 -21.48 22.26 12.09
C VAL A 213 -21.66 22.05 13.58
N ASP A 214 -22.80 21.48 13.97
CA ASP A 214 -22.96 20.83 15.27
C ASP A 214 -22.58 19.34 15.14
N PRO A 215 -21.48 18.88 15.76
CA PRO A 215 -21.06 17.48 15.70
C PRO A 215 -22.12 16.49 16.19
N GLU A 216 -23.07 16.92 17.03
CA GLU A 216 -24.13 16.05 17.53
C GLU A 216 -25.27 15.85 16.52
N LYS A 217 -25.27 16.57 15.39
CA LYS A 217 -26.31 16.51 14.36
C LYS A 217 -25.81 16.07 12.99
N ILE A 218 -24.51 15.90 12.82
CA ILE A 218 -23.91 15.61 11.51
C ILE A 218 -23.16 14.28 11.51
N LEU A 219 -23.08 13.67 10.33
CA LEU A 219 -22.21 12.52 10.06
C LEU A 219 -21.24 12.89 8.94
N VAL A 220 -19.94 12.73 9.14
CA VAL A 220 -18.94 12.91 8.08
C VAL A 220 -18.46 11.55 7.58
N LEU A 221 -18.66 11.29 6.30
CA LEU A 221 -18.27 10.04 5.64
C LEU A 221 -17.19 10.30 4.59
N SER A 222 -16.13 9.50 4.61
CA SER A 222 -15.20 9.38 3.48
C SER A 222 -15.57 8.18 2.63
N SER A 223 -15.94 8.43 1.39
CA SER A 223 -16.23 7.44 0.35
C SER A 223 -14.92 7.01 -0.33
N VAL A 224 -14.27 5.97 0.16
CA VAL A 224 -12.90 5.59 -0.26
C VAL A 224 -12.75 4.08 -0.34
N ASP A 225 -12.31 3.61 -1.50
CA ASP A 225 -11.82 2.25 -1.71
C ASP A 225 -10.31 2.19 -1.39
N PHE A 226 -9.82 1.01 -0.99
CA PHE A 226 -8.46 0.85 -0.46
C PHE A 226 -7.47 0.36 -1.53
N SER A 227 -6.77 -0.75 -1.34
CA SER A 227 -5.82 -1.24 -2.34
C SER A 227 -6.48 -1.56 -3.68
N HIS A 228 -5.82 -1.26 -4.80
CA HIS A 228 -6.33 -1.52 -6.16
C HIS A 228 -5.31 -2.20 -7.07
N TYR A 229 -5.82 -2.99 -8.02
CA TYR A 229 -5.04 -3.60 -9.11
C TYR A 229 -3.94 -4.55 -8.64
N GLN A 230 -4.05 -5.04 -7.40
CA GLN A 230 -3.09 -5.95 -6.77
C GLN A 230 -3.76 -7.28 -6.41
N PRO A 231 -3.03 -8.41 -6.46
CA PRO A 231 -3.48 -9.67 -5.88
C PRO A 231 -3.80 -9.53 -4.39
N THR A 232 -4.69 -10.38 -3.87
CA THR A 232 -5.19 -10.32 -2.49
C THR A 232 -4.07 -10.26 -1.45
N ALA A 233 -2.99 -11.03 -1.59
CA ALA A 233 -1.89 -11.04 -0.63
C ALA A 233 -1.16 -9.68 -0.54
N VAL A 234 -0.97 -9.02 -1.69
CA VAL A 234 -0.33 -7.71 -1.78
C VAL A 234 -1.28 -6.64 -1.24
N ALA A 235 -2.55 -6.68 -1.66
CA ALA A 235 -3.59 -5.77 -1.16
C ALA A 235 -3.70 -5.84 0.38
N ASN A 236 -3.78 -7.05 0.94
CA ASN A 236 -3.85 -7.24 2.39
C ASN A 236 -2.62 -6.66 3.13
N PHE A 237 -1.42 -6.76 2.54
CA PHE A 237 -0.20 -6.21 3.13
C PHE A 237 -0.25 -4.67 3.20
N HIS A 238 -0.70 -4.00 2.13
CA HIS A 238 -0.88 -2.55 2.12
C HIS A 238 -2.05 -2.10 3.00
N ASP A 239 -3.18 -2.80 2.97
CA ASP A 239 -4.38 -2.49 3.74
C ASP A 239 -4.10 -2.47 5.24
N GLN A 240 -3.28 -3.38 5.74
CA GLN A 240 -2.88 -3.37 7.15
C GLN A 240 -2.15 -2.09 7.54
N LYS A 241 -1.25 -1.60 6.68
CA LYS A 241 -0.61 -0.30 6.91
C LYS A 241 -1.64 0.82 6.91
N SER A 242 -2.52 0.86 5.91
CA SER A 242 -3.57 1.87 5.80
C SER A 242 -4.45 1.89 7.06
N ASN A 243 -4.86 0.71 7.54
CA ASN A 243 -5.69 0.56 8.73
C ASN A 243 -4.99 1.05 10.01
N SER A 244 -3.69 0.75 10.17
CA SER A 244 -2.90 1.24 11.31
C SER A 244 -2.72 2.76 11.26
N VAL A 245 -2.36 3.33 10.10
CA VAL A 245 -2.19 4.79 9.92
C VAL A 245 -3.49 5.55 10.21
N ILE A 246 -4.61 5.04 9.70
CA ILE A 246 -5.95 5.62 9.92
C ILE A 246 -6.33 5.54 11.40
N SER A 247 -6.17 4.37 12.04
CA SER A 247 -6.56 4.18 13.44
C SER A 247 -5.72 4.99 14.41
N ASN A 248 -4.45 5.26 14.08
CA ASN A 248 -3.58 6.11 14.88
C ASN A 248 -3.71 7.60 14.59
N PHE A 249 -4.46 8.00 13.55
CA PHE A 249 -4.52 9.37 13.06
C PHE A 249 -3.11 9.90 12.71
N ASP A 250 -2.30 9.06 12.05
CA ASP A 250 -0.94 9.40 11.63
C ASP A 250 -0.97 10.21 10.32
N PHE A 251 -1.11 11.52 10.47
CA PHE A 251 -1.27 12.45 9.35
C PHE A 251 -0.07 12.51 8.41
N ASP A 252 1.13 12.20 8.90
CA ASP A 252 2.36 12.29 8.10
C ASP A 252 2.43 11.16 7.06
N LYS A 253 1.75 10.03 7.31
CA LYS A 253 1.76 8.86 6.43
C LYS A 253 0.57 8.75 5.49
N ILE A 254 -0.53 9.47 5.73
CA ILE A 254 -1.79 9.32 4.96
C ILE A 254 -1.57 9.47 3.45
N TYR A 255 -0.83 10.49 3.02
CA TYR A 255 -0.61 10.77 1.59
C TYR A 255 0.27 9.75 0.85
N ASN A 256 0.90 8.84 1.59
CA ASN A 256 1.71 7.76 1.02
C ASN A 256 0.99 6.40 1.06
N LEU A 257 -0.26 6.35 1.57
CA LEU A 257 -1.04 5.11 1.61
C LEU A 257 -1.50 4.69 0.22
N GLU A 258 -1.61 3.38 0.01
CA GLU A 258 -2.12 2.78 -1.22
C GLU A 258 -3.66 2.71 -1.15
N ILE A 259 -4.28 3.88 -1.31
CA ILE A 259 -5.74 4.08 -1.25
C ILE A 259 -6.17 5.06 -2.33
N ASP A 260 -7.46 5.05 -2.67
CA ASP A 260 -7.97 5.85 -3.79
C ASP A 260 -8.01 7.36 -3.52
N SER A 261 -8.24 7.77 -2.25
CA SER A 261 -8.31 9.18 -1.89
C SER A 261 -7.69 9.50 -0.51
N PRO A 262 -6.36 9.66 -0.44
CA PRO A 262 -5.69 10.10 0.78
C PRO A 262 -6.23 11.41 1.34
N SER A 263 -6.58 12.37 0.46
CA SER A 263 -7.11 13.67 0.86
C SER A 263 -8.48 13.56 1.54
N SER A 264 -9.37 12.69 1.05
CA SER A 264 -10.69 12.46 1.66
C SER A 264 -10.55 11.91 3.09
N ILE A 265 -9.70 10.89 3.26
CA ILE A 265 -9.37 10.34 4.59
C ILE A 265 -8.74 11.40 5.49
N TYR A 266 -7.81 12.19 4.97
CA TYR A 266 -7.15 13.24 5.73
C TYR A 266 -8.14 14.28 6.28
N VAL A 267 -9.09 14.73 5.45
CA VAL A 267 -10.14 15.68 5.86
C VAL A 267 -11.00 15.10 6.99
N LEU A 268 -11.48 13.87 6.83
CA LEU A 268 -12.27 13.17 7.84
C LEU A 268 -11.51 13.06 9.16
N LEU A 269 -10.28 12.54 9.13
CA LEU A 269 -9.48 12.34 10.34
C LEU A 269 -9.12 13.68 11.01
N LYS A 270 -8.85 14.75 10.24
CA LYS A 270 -8.63 16.08 10.82
C LYS A 270 -9.89 16.66 11.47
N TYR A 271 -11.05 16.46 10.87
CA TYR A 271 -12.32 16.86 11.47
C TYR A 271 -12.58 16.09 12.78
N LEU A 272 -12.44 14.77 12.74
CA LEU A 272 -12.63 13.89 13.90
C LEU A 272 -11.65 14.19 15.05
N GLU A 273 -10.40 14.54 14.73
CA GLU A 273 -9.42 15.02 15.70
C GLU A 273 -9.90 16.28 16.44
N LYS A 274 -10.49 17.25 15.73
CA LYS A 274 -11.01 18.49 16.34
C LYS A 274 -12.15 18.24 17.32
N ILE A 275 -13.02 17.28 17.02
CA ILE A 275 -14.15 16.93 17.89
C ILE A 275 -13.82 15.83 18.91
N LYS A 276 -12.56 15.40 18.98
CA LYS A 276 -12.05 14.34 19.88
C LYS A 276 -12.71 12.96 19.66
N ALA A 277 -13.18 12.67 18.46
CA ALA A 277 -13.75 11.38 18.07
C ALA A 277 -12.69 10.47 17.42
N LYS A 278 -11.64 10.14 18.18
CA LYS A 278 -10.45 9.43 17.66
C LYS A 278 -10.46 7.92 17.85
N ASN A 279 -11.46 7.36 18.54
CA ASN A 279 -11.57 5.90 18.66
C ASN A 279 -12.12 5.35 17.35
N SER A 280 -11.30 4.60 16.62
CA SER A 280 -11.68 3.91 15.39
C SER A 280 -12.08 2.47 15.66
N GLU A 281 -13.03 1.98 14.88
CA GLU A 281 -13.45 0.58 14.87
C GLU A 281 -13.52 0.11 13.42
N LEU A 282 -12.64 -0.82 13.05
CA LEU A 282 -12.67 -1.49 11.74
C LEU A 282 -13.79 -2.55 11.78
N ILE A 283 -14.92 -2.25 11.16
CA ILE A 283 -16.12 -3.11 11.24
C ILE A 283 -16.12 -4.21 10.19
N PHE A 284 -15.57 -3.94 9.01
CA PHE A 284 -15.40 -4.91 7.93
C PHE A 284 -14.09 -4.64 7.20
N SER A 285 -13.44 -5.71 6.75
CA SER A 285 -12.29 -5.67 5.84
C SER A 285 -12.38 -6.86 4.90
N THR A 286 -12.33 -6.59 3.59
CA THR A 286 -12.36 -7.62 2.54
C THR A 286 -11.79 -7.04 1.24
N ASN A 287 -11.70 -7.87 0.21
CA ASN A 287 -11.39 -7.41 -1.15
C ASN A 287 -12.16 -8.24 -2.19
N SER A 288 -12.29 -7.68 -3.39
CA SER A 288 -13.05 -8.32 -4.48
C SER A 288 -12.54 -9.73 -4.83
N GLY A 289 -11.23 -9.98 -4.79
CA GLY A 289 -10.65 -11.30 -5.05
C GLY A 289 -11.05 -12.33 -4.01
N THR A 290 -11.12 -11.95 -2.73
CA THR A 290 -11.61 -12.83 -1.65
C THR A 290 -13.09 -13.15 -1.85
N LEU A 291 -13.91 -12.14 -2.17
CA LEU A 291 -15.35 -12.30 -2.36
C LEU A 291 -15.69 -13.22 -3.54
N ILE A 292 -14.94 -13.15 -4.64
CA ILE A 292 -15.17 -13.98 -5.83
C ILE A 292 -14.27 -15.22 -5.90
N GLN A 293 -13.47 -15.49 -4.86
CA GLN A 293 -12.53 -16.61 -4.77
C GLN A 293 -11.48 -16.64 -5.90
N LYS A 294 -10.96 -15.47 -6.26
CA LYS A 294 -9.87 -15.27 -7.23
C LYS A 294 -8.77 -14.41 -6.60
N THR A 295 -8.02 -14.99 -5.66
CA THR A 295 -7.05 -14.27 -4.83
C THR A 295 -5.80 -13.79 -5.56
N ASP A 296 -5.54 -14.31 -6.76
CA ASP A 296 -4.36 -13.99 -7.57
C ASP A 296 -4.65 -13.03 -8.72
N GLU A 297 -5.93 -12.69 -8.93
CA GLU A 297 -6.31 -11.66 -9.90
C GLU A 297 -6.20 -10.28 -9.25
N PRO A 298 -6.04 -9.20 -10.03
CA PRO A 298 -6.11 -7.84 -9.52
C PRO A 298 -7.42 -7.57 -8.77
N THR A 299 -7.33 -7.03 -7.57
CA THR A 299 -8.48 -6.80 -6.67
C THR A 299 -8.66 -5.32 -6.31
N THR A 300 -9.79 -5.02 -5.67
CA THR A 300 -9.99 -3.79 -4.90
C THR A 300 -10.37 -4.15 -3.48
N SER A 301 -9.77 -3.47 -2.50
CA SER A 301 -10.05 -3.65 -1.08
C SER A 301 -11.11 -2.71 -0.54
N HIS A 302 -11.82 -3.19 0.48
CA HIS A 302 -13.01 -2.58 1.06
C HIS A 302 -12.92 -2.61 2.58
N ASN A 303 -12.40 -1.53 3.17
CA ASN A 303 -12.32 -1.38 4.62
C ASN A 303 -13.34 -0.35 5.11
N PHE A 304 -14.07 -0.72 6.16
CA PHE A 304 -15.13 0.09 6.73
C PHE A 304 -14.76 0.50 8.16
N PHE A 305 -14.87 1.78 8.47
CA PHE A 305 -14.55 2.30 9.80
C PHE A 305 -15.71 3.07 10.40
N TYR A 306 -15.93 2.88 11.69
CA TYR A 306 -16.63 3.84 12.54
C TYR A 306 -15.66 4.63 13.41
N PHE A 307 -16.01 5.89 13.69
CA PHE A 307 -15.27 6.74 14.62
C PHE A 307 -16.17 7.31 15.70
N LYS A 308 -15.75 7.16 16.96
CA LYS A 308 -16.51 7.53 18.16
C LYS A 308 -15.67 8.28 19.20
N LYS A 309 -16.34 8.96 20.13
CA LYS A 309 -15.72 9.65 21.28
C LYS A 309 -15.50 8.65 22.42
N HIS A 310 -14.41 7.88 22.36
CA HIS A 310 -14.02 6.91 23.39
C HIS A 310 -12.49 6.84 23.54
N GLU A 311 -12.00 6.03 24.48
CA GLU A 311 -10.56 5.79 24.65
C GLU A 311 -9.96 5.17 23.37
N VAL A 312 -8.85 5.72 22.90
CA VAL A 312 -8.19 5.28 21.66
C VAL A 312 -7.37 4.03 21.94
N LYS A 313 -7.68 2.93 21.22
CA LYS A 313 -6.79 1.78 21.15
C LYS A 313 -5.65 2.10 20.18
N LYS A 314 -4.41 2.10 20.68
CA LYS A 314 -3.23 2.30 19.83
C LYS A 314 -2.63 0.96 19.45
N GLU A 315 -2.33 0.81 18.16
CA GLU A 315 -1.58 -0.31 17.59
C GLU A 315 -0.54 0.27 16.64
N SER A 316 0.74 0.04 16.92
CA SER A 316 1.83 0.43 16.03
C SER A 316 2.06 -0.68 14.99
N LEU A 317 2.21 -0.29 13.72
CA LEU A 317 2.61 -1.17 12.64
C LEU A 317 3.75 -0.53 11.84
N ILE A 318 4.90 -1.21 11.86
CA ILE A 318 6.04 -0.90 10.99
C ILE A 318 6.14 -1.99 9.93
N ASN A 319 6.26 -1.62 8.66
CA ASN A 319 6.37 -2.58 7.58
C ASN A 319 7.69 -2.49 6.80
N PHE A 320 8.15 -3.64 6.35
CA PHE A 320 9.37 -3.81 5.56
C PHE A 320 9.06 -4.60 4.31
N LEU A 321 9.78 -4.35 3.22
CA LEU A 321 9.77 -5.17 2.02
C LEU A 321 11.20 -5.49 1.61
N PHE A 322 11.56 -6.77 1.70
CA PHE A 322 12.88 -7.27 1.39
C PHE A 322 12.93 -7.93 0.02
N PHE A 323 13.92 -7.56 -0.77
CA PHE A 323 14.31 -8.19 -2.02
C PHE A 323 15.70 -8.80 -1.90
N GLY A 324 16.02 -9.70 -2.83
CA GLY A 324 17.33 -10.30 -2.93
C GLY A 324 18.36 -9.44 -3.67
N ASP A 325 19.18 -10.09 -4.50
CA ASP A 325 20.37 -9.49 -5.11
C ASP A 325 20.05 -8.46 -6.20
N LEU A 326 20.65 -7.27 -6.09
CA LEU A 326 20.47 -6.13 -6.98
C LEU A 326 21.83 -5.73 -7.59
N MET A 327 22.07 -6.18 -8.83
CA MET A 327 23.26 -5.86 -9.61
C MET A 327 22.86 -4.97 -10.81
N LEU A 328 23.40 -3.75 -10.83
CA LEU A 328 22.96 -2.66 -11.75
C LEU A 328 23.97 -2.35 -12.87
N ASP A 329 24.93 -3.23 -13.09
CA ASP A 329 25.99 -3.09 -14.08
C ASP A 329 25.86 -4.14 -15.20
N ARG A 330 26.90 -4.34 -16.02
CA ARG A 330 26.92 -5.27 -17.15
C ARG A 330 25.71 -5.06 -18.08
N ASN A 331 24.99 -6.13 -18.41
CA ASN A 331 23.84 -6.06 -19.31
C ASN A 331 22.64 -5.33 -18.66
N VAL A 332 22.53 -5.35 -17.32
CA VAL A 332 21.54 -4.51 -16.60
C VAL A 332 21.87 -3.04 -16.82
N GLY A 333 23.12 -2.64 -16.61
CA GLY A 333 23.59 -1.27 -16.83
C GLY A 333 23.38 -0.80 -18.28
N GLN A 334 23.61 -1.67 -19.27
CA GLN A 334 23.30 -1.37 -20.68
C GLN A 334 21.80 -1.14 -20.91
N LYS A 335 20.93 -1.98 -20.34
CA LYS A 335 19.48 -1.82 -20.44
C LYS A 335 18.97 -0.57 -19.73
N ILE A 336 19.56 -0.18 -18.60
CA ILE A 336 19.26 1.10 -17.93
C ILE A 336 19.57 2.27 -18.85
N LYS A 337 20.72 2.26 -19.56
CA LYS A 337 21.07 3.30 -20.53
C LYS A 337 20.10 3.35 -21.72
N GLN A 338 19.58 2.20 -22.14
CA GLN A 338 18.69 2.09 -23.31
C GLN A 338 17.22 2.45 -23.00
N HIS A 339 16.71 2.02 -21.84
CA HIS A 339 15.28 2.06 -21.52
C HIS A 339 14.94 2.85 -20.26
N GLY A 340 15.94 3.26 -19.48
CA GLY A 340 15.75 3.81 -18.14
C GLY A 340 15.45 2.74 -17.09
N LEU A 341 15.45 3.15 -15.82
CA LEU A 341 15.20 2.26 -14.68
C LEU A 341 13.77 1.71 -14.66
N ASP A 342 12.81 2.47 -15.17
CA ASP A 342 11.38 2.08 -15.17
C ASP A 342 11.11 0.77 -15.93
N TYR A 343 11.96 0.44 -16.90
CA TYR A 343 11.87 -0.83 -17.63
C TYR A 343 11.80 -2.03 -16.69
N PHE A 344 12.66 -2.06 -15.67
CA PHE A 344 12.82 -3.19 -14.76
C PHE A 344 11.61 -3.36 -13.84
N PHE A 345 11.02 -2.25 -13.39
CA PHE A 345 9.98 -2.24 -12.37
C PHE A 345 8.57 -2.11 -12.92
N SER A 346 8.37 -1.63 -14.15
CA SER A 346 7.03 -1.32 -14.70
C SER A 346 5.98 -2.42 -14.54
N LYS A 347 6.39 -3.70 -14.61
CA LYS A 347 5.47 -4.85 -14.43
C LYS A 347 5.25 -5.27 -12.97
N LEU A 348 6.17 -4.93 -12.06
CA LEU A 348 6.03 -5.19 -10.62
C LEU A 348 5.34 -4.02 -9.91
N ALA A 349 5.76 -2.80 -10.22
CA ALA A 349 5.19 -1.57 -9.69
C ALA A 349 3.70 -1.45 -10.01
N GLY A 350 3.29 -1.96 -11.19
CA GLY A 350 1.92 -1.91 -11.67
C GLY A 350 1.47 -0.50 -12.03
N GLU A 351 0.17 -0.32 -12.16
CA GLU A 351 -0.44 1.00 -12.40
C GLU A 351 -0.13 1.94 -11.23
N GLU A 352 0.25 3.18 -11.55
CA GLU A 352 0.54 4.23 -10.57
C GLU A 352 1.66 3.90 -9.54
N ASN A 353 2.47 2.87 -9.80
CA ASN A 353 3.50 2.34 -8.91
C ASN A 353 2.99 1.86 -7.53
N ARG A 354 1.75 1.38 -7.46
CA ARG A 354 1.05 1.03 -6.21
C ARG A 354 1.76 -0.02 -5.36
N PHE A 355 2.46 -0.99 -5.96
CA PHE A 355 3.15 -2.07 -5.22
C PHE A 355 4.18 -1.58 -4.18
N PHE A 356 4.78 -0.40 -4.38
CA PHE A 356 5.80 0.15 -3.48
C PHE A 356 5.26 1.20 -2.51
N GLN A 357 3.97 1.54 -2.58
CA GLN A 357 3.36 2.60 -1.77
C GLN A 357 3.15 2.17 -0.32
N GLY A 358 3.26 3.12 0.61
CA GLY A 358 2.93 2.89 2.02
C GLY A 358 3.89 1.96 2.77
N ILE A 359 5.12 1.74 2.28
CA ILE A 359 6.10 0.87 2.94
C ILE A 359 7.14 1.73 3.67
N ASP A 360 7.39 1.46 4.95
CA ASP A 360 8.34 2.24 5.76
C ASP A 360 9.79 1.96 5.34
N ILE A 361 10.14 0.70 5.07
CA ILE A 361 11.48 0.30 4.59
C ILE A 361 11.41 -0.65 3.41
N ILE A 362 12.10 -0.31 2.33
CA ILE A 362 12.29 -1.20 1.18
C ILE A 362 13.80 -1.45 1.01
N SER A 363 14.15 -2.74 1.05
CA SER A 363 15.53 -3.24 1.14
C SER A 363 15.88 -4.16 -0.03
N ALA A 364 17.14 -4.10 -0.47
CA ALA A 364 17.76 -5.09 -1.34
C ALA A 364 19.25 -5.27 -0.99
N ASN A 365 19.85 -6.38 -1.41
CA ASN A 365 21.30 -6.54 -1.38
C ASN A 365 21.92 -5.82 -2.58
N LEU A 366 22.63 -4.72 -2.34
CA LEU A 366 23.27 -3.95 -3.40
C LEU A 366 24.63 -4.59 -3.72
N GLU A 367 24.64 -5.44 -4.74
CA GLU A 367 25.76 -6.35 -5.02
C GLU A 367 26.82 -5.70 -5.91
N GLY A 368 27.58 -4.77 -5.33
CA GLY A 368 28.65 -4.03 -6.00
C GLY A 368 28.93 -2.68 -5.34
N ALA A 369 29.80 -1.87 -5.97
CA ALA A 369 30.16 -0.56 -5.45
C ALA A 369 29.43 0.58 -6.18
N THR A 370 29.03 1.63 -5.46
CA THR A 370 28.45 2.86 -6.03
C THR A 370 29.55 3.92 -6.19
N THR A 371 30.30 3.84 -7.29
CA THR A 371 31.46 4.70 -7.57
C THR A 371 31.07 5.97 -8.33
N ASN A 372 31.92 7.00 -8.28
CA ASN A 372 31.69 8.25 -8.99
C ASN A 372 31.55 8.01 -10.50
N ASN A 373 30.40 8.43 -11.05
CA ASN A 373 29.99 8.21 -12.44
C ASN A 373 29.86 6.73 -12.86
N GLY A 374 29.88 5.77 -11.92
CA GLY A 374 29.97 4.35 -12.23
C GLY A 374 31.32 3.96 -12.83
N ALA A 375 32.40 4.62 -12.40
CA ALA A 375 33.75 4.32 -12.87
C ALA A 375 34.29 3.03 -12.26
N HIS A 376 34.99 2.26 -13.09
CA HIS A 376 35.73 1.08 -12.67
C HIS A 376 37.16 1.45 -12.26
N TYR A 377 37.61 0.97 -11.11
CA TYR A 377 38.92 1.19 -10.52
C TYR A 377 39.70 -0.11 -10.42
N ASN A 378 40.99 0.00 -10.14
CA ASN A 378 41.78 -1.18 -9.77
C ASN A 378 41.32 -1.71 -8.40
N PRO A 379 41.41 -3.02 -8.15
CA PRO A 379 42.00 -4.06 -9.01
C PRO A 379 41.09 -4.49 -10.16
N LYS A 380 41.68 -4.90 -11.30
CA LYS A 380 40.91 -5.52 -12.37
C LYS A 380 40.54 -6.94 -11.96
N MET A 381 39.26 -7.17 -11.69
CA MET A 381 38.71 -8.48 -11.35
C MET A 381 37.95 -9.06 -12.56
N ALA A 382 37.66 -10.37 -12.54
CA ALA A 382 36.85 -11.00 -13.58
C ALA A 382 35.40 -10.48 -13.58
N TYR A 383 34.93 -10.08 -12.40
CA TYR A 383 33.67 -9.39 -12.16
C TYR A 383 34.00 -8.19 -11.28
N ASP A 384 33.77 -6.99 -11.79
CA ASP A 384 34.11 -5.74 -11.12
C ASP A 384 32.93 -4.76 -11.17
N PHE A 385 31.91 -4.96 -10.33
CA PHE A 385 30.66 -4.19 -10.46
C PHE A 385 30.80 -2.74 -9.97
N ALA A 386 30.37 -1.79 -10.79
CA ALA A 386 30.38 -0.36 -10.48
C ALA A 386 29.08 0.34 -10.92
N PHE A 387 28.39 0.97 -9.96
CA PHE A 387 27.11 1.61 -10.18
C PHE A 387 27.22 3.13 -10.14
N ASN A 388 26.56 3.82 -11.06
CA ASN A 388 26.45 5.27 -11.02
C ASN A 388 25.44 5.71 -9.94
N PRO A 389 25.79 6.65 -9.04
CA PRO A 389 24.89 7.16 -7.99
C PRO A 389 23.54 7.66 -8.50
N GLU A 390 23.45 8.18 -9.73
CA GLU A 390 22.18 8.62 -10.30
C GLU A 390 21.22 7.44 -10.57
N ILE A 391 21.74 6.23 -10.82
CA ILE A 391 20.91 5.01 -10.92
C ILE A 391 20.35 4.67 -9.54
N ILE A 392 21.18 4.71 -8.50
CA ILE A 392 20.76 4.43 -7.12
C ILE A 392 19.73 5.45 -6.64
N LYS A 393 19.94 6.73 -6.97
CA LYS A 393 18.99 7.82 -6.69
C LYS A 393 17.63 7.58 -7.36
N ALA A 394 17.61 7.04 -8.57
CA ALA A 394 16.37 6.75 -9.28
C ALA A 394 15.53 5.65 -8.59
N LEU A 395 16.14 4.74 -7.82
CA LEU A 395 15.41 3.74 -7.02
C LEU A 395 14.53 4.37 -5.94
N LYS A 396 14.79 5.62 -5.52
CA LYS A 396 13.92 6.35 -4.60
C LYS A 396 12.51 6.58 -5.14
N LYS A 397 12.34 6.59 -6.47
CA LYS A 397 11.02 6.63 -7.12
C LYS A 397 10.16 5.41 -6.72
N TYR A 398 10.81 4.29 -6.43
CA TYR A 398 10.22 3.04 -5.95
C TYR A 398 10.42 2.86 -4.44
N HIS A 399 10.64 3.97 -3.71
CA HIS A 399 10.72 4.02 -2.25
C HIS A 399 11.85 3.19 -1.60
N PHE A 400 12.83 2.70 -2.37
CA PHE A 400 14.04 2.09 -1.80
C PHE A 400 14.79 3.08 -0.91
N ASN A 401 15.04 2.66 0.33
CA ASN A 401 15.61 3.53 1.36
C ASN A 401 16.60 2.82 2.30
N PHE A 402 16.81 1.51 2.13
CA PHE A 402 17.86 0.75 2.81
C PHE A 402 18.55 -0.24 1.85
N PHE A 403 19.86 -0.44 2.01
CA PHE A 403 20.63 -1.43 1.23
C PHE A 403 21.57 -2.25 2.13
N ASN A 404 21.61 -3.57 1.93
CA ASN A 404 22.72 -4.38 2.43
C ASN A 404 23.92 -4.22 1.49
N LEU A 405 25.08 -3.82 2.04
CA LEU A 405 26.34 -3.71 1.30
C LEU A 405 27.27 -4.90 1.56
N ALA A 406 26.99 -5.71 2.57
CA ALA A 406 27.85 -6.84 2.89
C ALA A 406 27.61 -7.95 1.88
N ASN A 407 28.49 -8.04 0.89
CA ASN A 407 28.56 -9.10 -0.10
C ASN A 407 30.00 -9.22 -0.63
N ASN A 408 30.24 -10.26 -1.41
CA ASN A 408 31.54 -10.54 -2.02
C ASN A 408 31.97 -9.50 -3.07
N HIS A 409 31.02 -8.75 -3.64
CA HIS A 409 31.28 -7.74 -4.68
C HIS A 409 31.50 -6.32 -4.15
N PHE A 410 31.34 -6.09 -2.85
CA PHE A 410 31.49 -4.74 -2.27
C PHE A 410 32.90 -4.17 -2.43
N SER A 411 33.91 -5.03 -2.50
CA SER A 411 35.33 -4.66 -2.63
C SER A 411 35.88 -4.71 -4.05
N ASP A 412 35.05 -4.96 -5.06
CA ASP A 412 35.45 -5.07 -6.47
C ASP A 412 36.29 -3.86 -6.93
N GLN A 413 35.88 -2.67 -6.47
CA GLN A 413 36.47 -1.38 -6.84
C GLN A 413 37.54 -0.88 -5.84
N GLY A 414 38.03 -1.78 -4.98
CA GLY A 414 39.05 -1.50 -3.97
C GLY A 414 38.61 -0.50 -2.88
N GLU A 415 39.58 -0.01 -2.10
CA GLU A 415 39.36 0.98 -1.03
C GLU A 415 38.61 2.23 -1.49
N LYS A 416 38.93 2.67 -2.72
CA LYS A 416 38.33 3.85 -3.31
C LYS A 416 36.85 3.64 -3.55
N GLY A 417 36.46 2.51 -4.15
CA GLY A 417 35.05 2.24 -4.41
C GLY A 417 34.23 2.04 -3.14
N ILE A 418 34.80 1.43 -2.10
CA ILE A 418 34.14 1.32 -0.79
C ILE A 418 33.89 2.70 -0.17
N THR A 419 34.92 3.55 -0.18
CA THR A 419 34.82 4.92 0.32
C THR A 419 33.80 5.72 -0.46
N GLU A 420 33.84 5.67 -1.79
CA GLU A 420 32.87 6.39 -2.63
C GLU A 420 31.45 5.85 -2.48
N THR A 421 31.27 4.54 -2.29
CA THR A 421 29.95 3.94 -2.08
C THR A 421 29.27 4.54 -0.86
N THR A 422 29.96 4.53 0.29
CA THR A 422 29.41 5.07 1.55
C THR A 422 29.14 6.57 1.43
N GLN A 423 30.07 7.35 0.85
CA GLN A 423 29.90 8.79 0.62
C GLN A 423 28.71 9.10 -0.31
N ASN A 424 28.53 8.33 -1.38
CA ASN A 424 27.45 8.52 -2.34
C ASN A 424 26.10 8.18 -1.73
N LEU A 425 26.00 7.08 -0.97
CA LEU A 425 24.75 6.71 -0.27
C LEU A 425 24.40 7.72 0.84
N ASP A 426 25.38 8.21 1.59
CA ASP A 426 25.18 9.27 2.60
C ASP A 426 24.69 10.58 1.95
N LYS A 427 25.31 10.99 0.84
CA LYS A 427 24.88 12.18 0.06
C LYS A 427 23.45 12.00 -0.47
N LEU A 428 23.09 10.78 -0.84
CA LEU A 428 21.72 10.44 -1.23
C LEU A 428 20.78 10.28 -0.03
N LYS A 429 21.23 10.34 1.22
CA LYS A 429 20.40 10.08 2.41
C LYS A 429 19.70 8.71 2.35
N LEU A 430 20.43 7.69 1.91
CA LEU A 430 19.97 6.30 1.91
C LEU A 430 20.60 5.58 3.11
N ASN A 431 19.81 4.75 3.79
CA ASN A 431 20.35 3.93 4.86
C ASN A 431 21.06 2.71 4.25
N TYR A 432 22.06 2.20 4.96
CA TYR A 432 22.74 0.98 4.57
C TYR A 432 23.45 0.37 5.78
N SER A 433 23.76 -0.91 5.67
CA SER A 433 24.71 -1.60 6.56
C SER A 433 25.45 -2.67 5.77
N GLY A 434 26.69 -2.92 6.14
CA GLY A 434 27.50 -4.00 5.62
C GLY A 434 28.97 -3.64 5.58
N CYS A 435 29.81 -4.56 6.04
CA CYS A 435 31.25 -4.50 5.85
C CYS A 435 31.66 -5.40 4.66
N ARG A 436 32.96 -5.45 4.36
CA ARG A 436 33.48 -6.44 3.41
C ARG A 436 33.22 -7.86 3.87
N ASP A 437 33.29 -8.79 2.94
CA ASP A 437 33.25 -10.23 3.22
C ASP A 437 34.17 -10.63 4.38
N GLY A 438 33.62 -11.36 5.36
CA GLY A 438 34.28 -11.79 6.59
C GLY A 438 34.53 -10.70 7.65
N MET A 439 34.39 -9.42 7.30
CA MET A 439 34.69 -8.34 8.24
C MET A 439 33.47 -7.97 9.09
N ILE A 440 33.72 -7.70 10.38
CA ILE A 440 32.71 -7.24 11.33
C ILE A 440 33.30 -6.03 12.08
N ASP A 441 32.69 -4.86 11.88
CA ASP A 441 32.98 -3.63 12.62
C ASP A 441 31.68 -2.87 12.88
N GLU A 442 31.54 -2.27 14.07
CA GLU A 442 30.31 -1.61 14.51
C GLU A 442 29.86 -0.50 13.53
N LYS A 443 30.80 0.23 12.93
CA LYS A 443 30.49 1.38 12.06
C LYS A 443 29.91 0.97 10.71
N CYS A 444 30.33 -0.17 10.16
CA CYS A 444 29.83 -0.64 8.87
C CYS A 444 28.76 -1.73 9.02
N ALA A 445 28.91 -2.67 9.95
CA ALA A 445 28.07 -3.86 10.00
C ALA A 445 26.65 -3.58 10.52
N SER A 446 26.41 -2.44 11.19
CA SER A 446 25.11 -2.16 11.79
C SER A 446 24.61 -0.75 11.51
N LYS A 447 23.29 -0.62 11.37
CA LYS A 447 22.56 0.64 11.26
C LYS A 447 21.35 0.59 12.17
N ILE A 448 21.22 1.55 13.08
CA ILE A 448 19.99 1.74 13.85
C ILE A 448 19.17 2.84 13.16
N ILE A 449 17.92 2.52 12.82
CA ILE A 449 16.94 3.48 12.32
C ILE A 449 15.80 3.63 13.33
N GLU A 450 15.14 4.77 13.35
CA GLU A 450 14.00 5.02 14.22
C GLU A 450 12.75 5.29 13.37
N ILE A 451 11.70 4.50 13.58
CA ILE A 451 10.41 4.63 12.91
C ILE A 451 9.34 4.58 14.00
N ASP A 452 8.45 5.58 14.05
CA ASP A 452 7.36 5.67 15.03
C ASP A 452 7.84 5.51 16.49
N ASN A 453 8.98 6.10 16.82
CA ASN A 453 9.70 6.00 18.11
C ASN A 453 10.21 4.60 18.47
N ARG A 454 10.30 3.68 17.50
CA ARG A 454 10.89 2.36 17.67
C ARG A 454 12.24 2.30 16.97
N LYS A 455 13.24 1.75 17.65
CA LYS A 455 14.60 1.62 17.14
C LYS A 455 14.80 0.24 16.54
N ILE A 456 15.03 0.20 15.24
CA ILE A 456 15.25 -1.04 14.48
C ILE A 456 16.75 -1.15 14.17
N GLY A 457 17.35 -2.25 14.61
CA GLY A 457 18.71 -2.61 14.28
C GLY A 457 18.77 -3.42 12.99
N LEU A 458 19.46 -2.89 11.99
CA LEU A 458 19.72 -3.55 10.72
C LEU A 458 21.19 -3.94 10.67
N ILE A 459 21.47 -5.24 10.62
CA ILE A 459 22.83 -5.78 10.57
C ILE A 459 23.09 -6.33 9.16
N GLY A 460 24.24 -6.01 8.57
CA GLY A 460 24.70 -6.53 7.28
C GLY A 460 25.97 -7.36 7.43
N LEU A 461 25.94 -8.63 6.98
CA LEU A 461 27.05 -9.59 7.09
C LEU A 461 27.31 -10.29 5.75
N SER A 462 28.55 -10.73 5.52
CA SER A 462 28.92 -11.55 4.35
C SER A 462 29.99 -12.57 4.73
N MET A 463 29.83 -13.79 4.23
CA MET A 463 30.73 -14.91 4.53
C MET A 463 30.89 -15.87 3.35
N VAL A 464 31.01 -15.33 2.14
CA VAL A 464 31.16 -16.12 0.90
C VAL A 464 32.55 -16.70 0.79
N TYR A 465 33.59 -15.89 1.02
CA TYR A 465 34.99 -16.31 0.91
C TYR A 465 35.67 -16.46 2.27
N SER A 466 35.08 -15.86 3.31
CA SER A 466 35.69 -15.75 4.65
C SER A 466 34.72 -16.17 5.75
N GLU A 467 35.26 -16.66 6.86
CA GLU A 467 34.48 -16.92 8.08
C GLU A 467 34.23 -15.63 8.88
N LEU A 468 33.12 -15.61 9.62
CA LEU A 468 32.80 -14.52 10.55
C LEU A 468 33.54 -14.68 11.88
N ASP A 469 34.16 -13.61 12.36
CA ASP A 469 34.74 -13.56 13.71
C ASP A 469 33.62 -13.60 14.76
N LYS A 470 33.45 -14.76 15.42
CA LYS A 470 32.41 -15.00 16.42
C LYS A 470 32.46 -14.01 17.58
N LYS A 471 33.65 -13.61 18.04
CA LYS A 471 33.77 -12.67 19.16
C LYS A 471 33.28 -11.29 18.76
N LYS A 472 33.67 -10.82 17.56
CA LYS A 472 33.18 -9.53 17.04
C LYS A 472 31.68 -9.54 16.78
N LEU A 473 31.14 -10.67 16.30
CA LEU A 473 29.71 -10.86 16.14
C LEU A 473 28.98 -10.67 17.48
N ASP A 474 29.38 -11.41 18.52
CA ASP A 474 28.80 -11.30 19.86
C ASP A 474 28.91 -9.88 20.42
N ASP A 475 30.05 -9.21 20.20
CA ASP A 475 30.28 -7.84 20.67
C ASP A 475 29.35 -6.83 19.97
N ILE A 476 29.06 -6.99 18.67
CA ILE A 476 28.05 -6.16 17.99
C ILE A 476 26.68 -6.40 18.61
N PHE A 477 26.21 -7.65 18.70
CA PHE A 477 24.89 -7.94 19.26
C PHE A 477 24.72 -7.39 20.67
N LYS A 478 25.72 -7.54 21.55
CA LYS A 478 25.70 -6.93 22.90
C LYS A 478 25.52 -5.42 22.88
N LYS A 479 26.12 -4.73 21.91
CA LYS A 479 26.05 -3.25 21.78
C LYS A 479 24.70 -2.76 21.25
N ILE A 480 24.08 -3.49 20.31
CA ILE A 480 22.84 -3.05 19.66
C ILE A 480 21.60 -3.52 20.43
N LYS A 481 21.63 -4.70 21.06
CA LYS A 481 20.47 -5.30 21.74
C LYS A 481 19.78 -4.38 22.75
N ASN A 482 20.54 -3.62 23.53
CA ASN A 482 19.97 -2.69 24.53
C ASN A 482 19.55 -1.33 23.93
N LYS A 483 19.74 -1.12 22.63
CA LYS A 483 19.45 0.13 21.90
C LYS A 483 18.34 -0.03 20.87
N THR A 484 17.80 -1.24 20.68
CA THR A 484 16.87 -1.58 19.61
C THR A 484 15.72 -2.44 20.13
N ASP A 485 14.54 -2.24 19.56
CA ASP A 485 13.33 -3.02 19.83
C ASP A 485 13.19 -4.24 18.90
N LEU A 486 13.92 -4.26 17.79
CA LEU A 486 13.93 -5.32 16.79
C LEU A 486 15.30 -5.37 16.10
N ILE A 487 15.84 -6.57 15.87
CA ILE A 487 17.08 -6.77 15.11
C ILE A 487 16.82 -7.63 13.88
N ILE A 488 17.09 -7.09 12.69
CA ILE A 488 17.01 -7.80 11.41
C ILE A 488 18.42 -7.94 10.84
N VAL A 489 18.81 -9.17 10.55
CA VAL A 489 20.10 -9.49 9.92
C VAL A 489 19.89 -9.75 8.43
N ASN A 490 20.64 -9.04 7.58
CA ASN A 490 20.78 -9.30 6.16
C ASN A 490 22.15 -9.95 5.96
N ILE A 491 22.21 -11.16 5.40
CA ILE A 491 23.46 -11.93 5.29
C ILE A 491 23.66 -12.51 3.88
N HIS A 492 24.86 -12.34 3.34
CA HIS A 492 25.24 -12.83 2.01
C HIS A 492 26.17 -14.06 2.16
N TRP A 493 25.69 -15.25 1.78
CA TRP A 493 26.30 -16.53 2.18
C TRP A 493 25.85 -17.76 1.37
N GLY A 494 26.43 -18.91 1.64
CA GLY A 494 25.94 -20.20 1.14
C GLY A 494 26.49 -20.59 -0.22
N THR A 495 25.93 -21.65 -0.79
CA THR A 495 26.40 -22.24 -2.05
C THR A 495 25.56 -21.76 -3.22
N GLU A 496 26.21 -21.21 -4.25
CA GLU A 496 25.57 -20.78 -5.48
C GLU A 496 24.68 -21.88 -6.09
N TYR A 497 23.51 -21.48 -6.57
CA TYR A 497 22.55 -22.29 -7.32
C TYR A 497 21.98 -23.51 -6.60
N SER A 498 22.15 -23.61 -5.27
CA SER A 498 21.51 -24.62 -4.45
C SER A 498 20.28 -24.06 -3.75
N HIS A 499 19.11 -24.68 -3.94
CA HIS A 499 17.89 -24.36 -3.18
C HIS A 499 17.92 -24.85 -1.73
N LYS A 500 18.80 -25.81 -1.41
CA LYS A 500 19.00 -26.31 -0.04
C LYS A 500 20.13 -25.54 0.62
N PHE A 501 19.83 -24.94 1.77
CA PHE A 501 20.83 -24.29 2.61
C PHE A 501 21.75 -25.34 3.24
N SER A 502 23.01 -24.97 3.44
CA SER A 502 24.03 -25.84 4.02
C SER A 502 23.95 -25.88 5.55
N LYS A 503 24.56 -26.92 6.15
CA LYS A 503 24.69 -27.01 7.61
C LYS A 503 25.44 -25.81 8.21
N THR A 504 26.45 -25.30 7.51
CA THR A 504 27.21 -24.12 7.94
C THR A 504 26.33 -22.87 7.99
N GLN A 505 25.49 -22.65 6.97
CA GLN A 505 24.51 -21.55 7.00
C GLN A 505 23.58 -21.70 8.21
N GLN A 506 23.11 -22.91 8.49
CA GLN A 506 22.22 -23.16 9.63
C GLN A 506 22.87 -22.92 10.99
N GLU A 507 24.09 -23.41 11.19
CA GLU A 507 24.82 -23.19 12.43
C GLU A 507 25.05 -21.68 12.70
N ILE A 508 25.36 -20.89 11.66
CA ILE A 508 25.49 -19.43 11.78
C ILE A 508 24.12 -18.76 11.98
N ALA A 509 23.07 -19.19 11.28
CA ALA A 509 21.72 -18.64 11.46
C ALA A 509 21.24 -18.80 12.91
N TYR A 510 21.45 -19.98 13.50
CA TYR A 510 21.12 -20.24 14.91
C TYR A 510 21.94 -19.36 15.85
N GLN A 511 23.24 -19.19 15.57
CA GLN A 511 24.09 -18.29 16.35
C GLN A 511 23.58 -16.84 16.31
N LEU A 512 23.11 -16.34 15.16
CA LEU A 512 22.56 -15.00 15.02
C LEU A 512 21.27 -14.82 15.83
N ILE A 513 20.34 -15.79 15.75
CA ILE A 513 19.11 -15.77 16.55
C ILE A 513 19.44 -15.84 18.04
N ASP A 514 20.36 -16.72 18.45
CA ASP A 514 20.77 -16.88 19.84
C ASP A 514 21.47 -15.63 20.40
N ALA A 515 22.18 -14.87 19.56
CA ALA A 515 22.77 -13.59 19.92
C ALA A 515 21.72 -12.46 20.08
N GLY A 516 20.53 -12.63 19.48
CA GLY A 516 19.39 -11.74 19.65
C GLY A 516 18.76 -11.22 18.36
N ALA A 517 19.07 -11.79 17.19
CA ALA A 517 18.36 -11.47 15.96
C ALA A 517 16.90 -11.93 16.04
N ASP A 518 15.99 -11.11 15.53
CA ASP A 518 14.57 -11.44 15.43
C ASP A 518 14.19 -12.01 14.06
N ILE A 519 14.92 -11.60 13.01
CA ILE A 519 14.69 -12.03 11.62
C ILE A 519 16.05 -12.16 10.93
N VAL A 520 16.24 -13.23 10.18
CA VAL A 520 17.40 -13.40 9.27
C VAL A 520 16.90 -13.45 7.83
N ILE A 521 17.44 -12.58 6.99
CA ILE A 521 17.20 -12.49 5.55
C ILE A 521 18.52 -12.77 4.81
N GLY A 522 18.53 -13.83 4.01
CA GLY A 522 19.71 -14.28 3.28
C GLY A 522 19.72 -13.88 1.80
N HIS A 523 20.93 -13.85 1.25
CA HIS A 523 21.29 -13.46 -0.13
C HIS A 523 22.50 -14.30 -0.60
N HIS A 524 22.91 -14.17 -1.87
CA HIS A 524 24.09 -14.80 -2.53
C HIS A 524 23.84 -16.01 -3.43
N PRO A 525 23.07 -17.06 -3.05
CA PRO A 525 22.96 -18.26 -3.88
C PRO A 525 22.42 -18.03 -5.29
N HIS A 526 21.99 -16.80 -5.62
CA HIS A 526 21.34 -16.37 -6.86
C HIS A 526 20.02 -17.09 -7.19
N VAL A 527 19.62 -18.02 -6.32
CA VAL A 527 18.34 -18.73 -6.33
C VAL A 527 17.71 -18.62 -4.95
N VAL A 528 16.40 -18.78 -4.87
CA VAL A 528 15.70 -18.81 -3.58
C VAL A 528 16.07 -20.07 -2.81
N GLN A 529 16.46 -19.94 -1.54
CA GLN A 529 16.65 -21.10 -0.66
C GLN A 529 15.45 -21.24 0.27
N GLY A 530 15.22 -22.45 0.76
CA GLY A 530 14.17 -22.71 1.75
C GLY A 530 14.34 -21.89 3.03
N MET A 531 13.33 -21.91 3.90
CA MET A 531 13.35 -21.27 5.20
C MET A 531 13.33 -22.27 6.35
N GLU A 532 13.57 -21.78 7.56
CA GLU A 532 13.30 -22.51 8.79
C GLU A 532 12.81 -21.57 9.89
N ILE A 533 12.21 -22.14 10.93
CA ILE A 533 11.86 -21.43 12.17
C ILE A 533 12.72 -21.98 13.30
N TYR A 534 13.50 -21.10 13.93
CA TYR A 534 14.30 -21.45 15.10
C TYR A 534 13.95 -20.53 16.26
N ARG A 535 13.58 -21.11 17.41
CA ARG A 535 13.12 -20.38 18.61
C ARG A 535 12.04 -19.34 18.30
N ASN A 536 11.07 -19.73 17.46
CA ASN A 536 9.96 -18.87 17.01
C ASN A 536 10.40 -17.62 16.22
N LYS A 537 11.61 -17.64 15.64
CA LYS A 537 12.15 -16.59 14.77
C LYS A 537 12.40 -17.15 13.37
N PRO A 538 11.98 -16.45 12.30
CA PRO A 538 12.13 -16.94 10.94
C PRO A 538 13.51 -16.63 10.35
N ILE A 539 14.01 -17.60 9.59
CA ILE A 539 15.26 -17.51 8.84
C ILE A 539 14.94 -17.81 7.37
N PHE A 540 15.04 -16.80 6.51
CA PHE A 540 14.97 -16.95 5.06
C PHE A 540 16.40 -17.06 4.53
N TYR A 541 16.80 -18.22 4.01
CA TYR A 541 18.22 -18.44 3.68
C TYR A 541 18.70 -17.76 2.39
N SER A 542 17.80 -17.52 1.44
CA SER A 542 18.08 -16.71 0.24
C SER A 542 16.78 -16.27 -0.42
N LEU A 543 16.72 -14.98 -0.78
CA LEU A 543 15.62 -14.41 -1.57
C LEU A 543 15.84 -14.49 -3.09
N GLY A 544 16.99 -15.02 -3.54
CA GLY A 544 17.36 -15.13 -4.95
C GLY A 544 17.72 -13.79 -5.59
N ASN A 545 17.79 -13.75 -6.92
CA ASN A 545 18.05 -12.52 -7.66
C ASN A 545 16.81 -11.63 -7.72
N PHE A 546 16.97 -10.35 -7.41
CA PHE A 546 15.95 -9.34 -7.71
C PHE A 546 16.15 -8.75 -9.12
N ILE A 547 17.20 -7.95 -9.32
CA ILE A 547 17.61 -7.47 -10.65
C ILE A 547 19.02 -7.98 -10.93
N PHE A 548 19.12 -8.87 -11.91
CA PHE A 548 20.39 -9.46 -12.35
C PHE A 548 20.32 -9.84 -13.84
N ASP A 549 21.46 -10.08 -14.48
CA ASP A 549 21.59 -10.55 -15.86
C ASP A 549 21.90 -12.05 -16.02
N GLN A 550 21.73 -12.85 -14.97
CA GLN A 550 21.93 -14.30 -15.00
C GLN A 550 20.71 -15.03 -15.60
N TYR A 551 20.66 -15.10 -16.94
CA TYR A 551 19.53 -15.71 -17.67
C TYR A 551 19.72 -17.19 -18.03
N PHE A 552 20.80 -17.82 -17.57
CA PHE A 552 21.18 -19.17 -18.00
C PHE A 552 20.32 -20.28 -17.41
N SER A 553 19.59 -20.03 -16.32
CA SER A 553 18.65 -20.98 -15.75
C SER A 553 17.31 -20.32 -15.40
N LYS A 554 16.29 -21.15 -15.19
CA LYS A 554 15.00 -20.68 -14.70
C LYS A 554 15.12 -20.22 -13.25
N ASP A 555 15.86 -20.95 -12.42
CA ASP A 555 15.92 -20.73 -10.98
C ASP A 555 16.62 -19.40 -10.64
N THR A 556 17.59 -18.95 -11.44
CA THR A 556 18.23 -17.63 -11.27
C THR A 556 17.37 -16.46 -11.73
N GLN A 557 16.24 -16.76 -12.36
CA GLN A 557 15.23 -15.80 -12.82
C GLN A 557 13.96 -15.84 -11.96
N GLU A 558 13.90 -16.69 -10.92
CA GLU A 558 12.82 -16.71 -9.94
C GLU A 558 13.34 -16.14 -8.60
N GLY A 559 12.53 -15.31 -7.96
CA GLY A 559 12.88 -14.66 -6.71
C GLY A 559 11.70 -14.56 -5.76
N LEU A 560 11.98 -14.23 -4.51
CA LEU A 560 10.97 -14.07 -3.47
C LEU A 560 11.13 -12.70 -2.81
N ALA A 561 10.11 -11.85 -2.91
CA ALA A 561 10.03 -10.67 -2.07
C ALA A 561 9.26 -11.01 -0.78
N VAL A 562 9.77 -10.54 0.36
CA VAL A 562 9.17 -10.81 1.67
C VAL A 562 8.72 -9.48 2.29
N GLY A 563 7.40 -9.30 2.39
CA GLY A 563 6.79 -8.24 3.17
C GLY A 563 6.77 -8.63 4.65
N VAL A 564 7.10 -7.73 5.56
CA VAL A 564 7.10 -7.98 7.01
C VAL A 564 6.28 -6.90 7.70
N ASN A 565 5.25 -7.27 8.47
CA ASN A 565 4.53 -6.36 9.35
C ASN A 565 4.89 -6.67 10.80
N VAL A 566 5.43 -5.66 11.49
CA VAL A 566 5.77 -5.70 12.92
C VAL A 566 4.68 -4.95 13.67
N ILE A 567 3.72 -5.71 14.21
CA ILE A 567 2.52 -5.19 14.86
C ILE A 567 2.73 -5.25 16.37
N GLN A 568 2.44 -4.13 17.04
CA GLN A 568 2.55 -4.02 18.50
C GLN A 568 1.36 -3.24 19.06
N SER A 569 0.66 -3.85 20.00
CA SER A 569 -0.40 -3.23 20.79
C SER A 569 -0.21 -3.54 22.27
N LYS A 570 -1.08 -3.00 23.13
CA LYS A 570 -1.11 -3.37 24.56
C LYS A 570 -1.43 -4.86 24.78
N GLU A 571 -2.12 -5.48 23.84
CA GLU A 571 -2.70 -6.82 23.97
C GLU A 571 -1.84 -7.89 23.29
N GLN A 572 -1.11 -7.54 22.22
CA GLN A 572 -0.35 -8.49 21.41
C GLN A 572 0.85 -7.85 20.69
N ASN A 573 1.94 -8.60 20.56
CA ASN A 573 2.97 -8.35 19.55
C ASN A 573 2.94 -9.47 18.52
N LYS A 574 2.99 -9.11 17.25
CA LYS A 574 2.88 -10.05 16.14
C LYS A 574 3.86 -9.69 15.03
N LEU A 575 4.50 -10.70 14.46
CA LEU A 575 5.19 -10.60 13.18
C LEU A 575 4.34 -11.31 12.13
N GLU A 576 4.10 -10.64 11.02
CA GLU A 576 3.45 -11.23 9.85
C GLU A 576 4.37 -11.12 8.65
N PHE A 577 4.48 -12.20 7.89
CA PHE A 577 5.32 -12.29 6.70
C PHE A 577 4.45 -12.59 5.49
N TYR A 578 4.52 -11.74 4.48
CA TYR A 578 3.83 -11.90 3.21
C TYR A 578 4.83 -12.34 2.15
N LEU A 579 4.49 -13.42 1.44
CA LEU A 579 5.34 -14.02 0.42
C LEU A 579 4.88 -13.59 -0.96
N PHE A 580 5.75 -12.90 -1.70
CA PHE A 580 5.49 -12.42 -3.06
C PHE A 580 6.48 -13.06 -4.06
N PRO A 581 6.22 -14.30 -4.52
CA PRO A 581 7.01 -14.90 -5.59
C PRO A 581 6.95 -14.06 -6.86
N PHE A 582 8.12 -13.77 -7.43
CA PHE A 582 8.24 -13.03 -8.66
C PHE A 582 9.19 -13.75 -9.62
N LYS A 583 9.07 -13.41 -10.90
CA LYS A 583 10.03 -13.85 -11.92
C LYS A 583 10.56 -12.66 -12.70
N SER A 584 11.77 -12.84 -13.20
CA SER A 584 12.50 -11.90 -14.03
C SER A 584 12.56 -12.45 -15.45
N ILE A 585 12.12 -11.67 -16.43
CA ILE A 585 12.29 -12.00 -17.85
C ILE A 585 13.07 -10.86 -18.47
N ALA A 586 14.30 -11.15 -18.92
CA ALA A 586 15.22 -10.13 -19.42
C ALA A 586 15.47 -8.99 -18.41
N SER A 587 15.61 -9.34 -17.12
CA SER A 587 15.73 -8.43 -15.97
C SER A 587 14.47 -7.62 -15.62
N GLN A 588 13.38 -7.77 -16.35
CA GLN A 588 12.11 -7.14 -15.99
C GLN A 588 11.34 -8.03 -15.01
N VAL A 589 11.11 -7.54 -13.79
CA VAL A 589 10.46 -8.29 -12.72
C VAL A 589 8.95 -8.14 -12.76
N LYS A 590 8.25 -9.23 -12.44
CA LYS A 590 6.80 -9.25 -12.25
C LYS A 590 6.40 -10.36 -11.28
N LEU A 591 5.28 -10.18 -10.57
CA LEU A 591 4.69 -11.25 -9.76
C LEU A 591 4.38 -12.47 -10.64
N MET A 592 4.56 -13.65 -10.05
CA MET A 592 4.14 -14.90 -10.69
C MET A 592 2.61 -14.98 -10.77
N ASP A 593 2.09 -15.57 -11.84
CA ASP A 593 0.66 -15.89 -11.90
C ASP A 593 0.31 -17.04 -10.94
N ASN A 594 -0.99 -17.29 -10.72
CA ASN A 594 -1.48 -18.31 -9.78
C ASN A 594 -0.80 -19.69 -9.96
N LYS A 595 -0.65 -20.16 -11.21
CA LYS A 595 -0.09 -21.48 -11.49
C LYS A 595 1.40 -21.52 -11.17
N GLU A 596 2.14 -20.50 -11.58
CA GLU A 596 3.57 -20.38 -11.32
C GLU A 596 3.85 -20.20 -9.82
N LYS A 597 3.10 -19.32 -9.17
CA LYS A 597 3.18 -19.03 -7.74
C LYS A 597 2.94 -20.29 -6.90
N ASN A 598 1.87 -21.04 -7.15
CA ASN A 598 1.58 -22.25 -6.35
C ASN A 598 2.68 -23.30 -6.48
N LYS A 599 3.16 -23.53 -7.71
CA LYS A 599 4.29 -24.44 -7.94
C LYS A 599 5.56 -23.96 -7.25
N PHE A 600 5.83 -22.65 -7.29
CA PHE A 600 6.96 -22.06 -6.60
C PHE A 600 6.85 -22.24 -5.08
N LEU A 601 5.68 -22.01 -4.49
CA LEU A 601 5.46 -22.17 -3.04
C LEU A 601 5.54 -23.63 -2.59
N GLU A 602 5.03 -24.58 -3.39
CA GLU A 602 5.21 -26.02 -3.15
C GLU A 602 6.70 -26.40 -3.12
N ASN A 603 7.47 -25.88 -4.09
CA ASN A 603 8.92 -26.08 -4.12
C ASN A 603 9.60 -25.42 -2.91
N PHE A 604 9.22 -24.19 -2.56
CA PHE A 604 9.74 -23.48 -1.41
C PHE A 604 9.51 -24.25 -0.10
N ILE A 605 8.32 -24.83 0.08
CA ILE A 605 8.02 -25.75 1.20
C ILE A 605 8.98 -26.94 1.18
N ASN A 606 9.18 -27.59 0.03
CA ASN A 606 10.08 -28.73 -0.10
C ASN A 606 11.55 -28.38 0.17
N TRP A 607 11.96 -27.14 -0.09
CA TRP A 607 13.30 -26.65 0.22
C TRP A 607 13.48 -26.31 1.69
N SER A 608 12.39 -25.99 2.39
CA SER A 608 12.35 -25.53 3.78
C SER A 608 12.44 -26.66 4.81
N ASN A 609 12.75 -26.31 6.05
CA ASN A 609 12.66 -27.17 7.24
C ASN A 609 11.67 -26.54 8.23
N ILE A 610 10.39 -26.87 8.07
CA ILE A 610 9.25 -26.22 8.73
C ILE A 610 8.17 -27.25 9.09
N ASP A 611 7.35 -26.92 10.09
CA ASP A 611 6.24 -27.78 10.51
C ASP A 611 4.99 -27.60 9.63
N GLU A 612 4.00 -28.48 9.85
CA GLU A 612 2.74 -28.48 9.10
C GLU A 612 1.95 -27.18 9.24
N LYS A 613 2.02 -26.52 10.41
CA LYS A 613 1.32 -25.25 10.66
C LYS A 613 1.88 -24.14 9.76
N ILE A 614 3.20 -24.06 9.63
CA ILE A 614 3.86 -23.09 8.75
C ILE A 614 3.63 -23.45 7.28
N ILE A 615 3.57 -24.74 6.93
CA ILE A 615 3.24 -25.18 5.56
C ILE A 615 1.86 -24.65 5.11
N GLU A 616 0.83 -24.79 5.94
CA GLU A 616 -0.51 -24.28 5.60
C GLU A 616 -0.54 -22.75 5.48
N GLN A 617 0.23 -22.06 6.32
CA GLN A 617 0.40 -20.62 6.25
C GLN A 617 1.08 -20.17 4.93
N ILE A 618 2.16 -20.85 4.52
CA ILE A 618 2.85 -20.55 3.25
C ILE A 618 1.91 -20.70 2.04
N LYS A 619 1.06 -21.73 2.02
CA LYS A 619 0.05 -21.91 0.96
C LYS A 619 -0.93 -20.73 0.85
N SER A 620 -1.14 -19.99 1.94
CA SER A 620 -1.96 -18.78 1.99
C SER A 620 -1.18 -17.48 1.69
N ASN A 621 0.09 -17.56 1.30
CA ASN A 621 1.02 -16.45 1.10
C ASN A 621 1.31 -15.62 2.37
N LYS A 622 0.88 -16.04 3.56
CA LYS A 622 1.03 -15.30 4.82
C LYS A 622 1.46 -16.21 5.97
N ILE A 623 2.53 -15.84 6.66
CA ILE A 623 3.03 -16.52 7.87
C ILE A 623 2.88 -15.58 9.07
N GLU A 624 2.47 -16.10 10.22
CA GLU A 624 2.17 -15.32 11.42
C GLU A 624 2.83 -15.91 12.68
N PHE A 625 3.48 -15.03 13.44
CA PHE A 625 4.15 -15.36 14.70
C PHE A 625 3.70 -14.40 15.80
N ASN A 626 3.31 -14.94 16.95
CA ASN A 626 3.14 -14.16 18.18
C ASN A 626 4.46 -14.23 18.97
N TYR A 627 4.93 -13.12 19.54
CA TYR A 627 6.20 -13.08 20.28
C TYR A 627 6.19 -12.19 21.51
#